data_AF-A0A925KNA9-F1
#
_entry.id   AF-A0A925KNA9-F1
#
_cell.length_a   1.000
_cell.length_b   1.000
_cell.length_c   1.000
_cell.angle_alpha   90.00
_cell.angle_beta   90.00
_cell.angle_gamma   90.00
#
_symmetry.space_group_name_H-M   'P 1'
#
loop_
_entity.id
_entity.type
_entity.pdbx_description
1 polymer ?
#
loop_
_entity_poly.entity_id
_entity_poly.type
_entity_poly.pdbx_seq_one_letter_code
_entity_poly.pdbx_strand_id
1 'polypeptide(L)' 'MRLDKPIGILLLLWPTLWALWISAEGKPDVAIVVIFVLGTVLMRSAGCVINDYADRDFDRHVERTKHRPLAAGLVT' A
#
# COMPACT_ATOMS: atom_id res chain seq x y z
N MET A 1 -3.18 -9.74 -5.33
CA MET A 1 -2.44 -8.72 -4.53
C MET A 1 -1.70 -7.79 -5.48
N ARG A 2 -1.68 -6.48 -5.25
CA ARG A 2 -1.04 -5.47 -6.15
C ARG A 2 0.50 -5.39 -6.02
N LEU A 3 1.16 -6.51 -5.77
CA LEU A 3 2.63 -6.56 -5.69
C LEU A 3 3.29 -6.33 -7.06
N ASP A 4 2.55 -6.58 -8.16
CA ASP A 4 3.01 -6.32 -9.53
C ASP A 4 3.20 -4.82 -9.87
N LYS A 5 2.77 -3.90 -8.99
CA LYS A 5 2.92 -2.44 -9.18
C LYS A 5 3.58 -1.80 -7.96
N PRO A 6 4.91 -1.95 -7.78
CA PRO A 6 5.64 -1.50 -6.59
C PRO A 6 5.69 0.03 -6.45
N ILE A 7 5.31 0.77 -7.48
CA ILE A 7 5.27 2.24 -7.49
C ILE A 7 4.54 2.79 -6.24
N GLY A 8 3.43 2.17 -5.84
CA GLY A 8 2.69 2.61 -4.65
C GLY A 8 3.45 2.43 -3.34
N ILE A 9 4.28 1.39 -3.23
CA ILE A 9 5.14 1.16 -2.06
C ILE A 9 6.28 2.17 -2.06
N LEU A 10 6.93 2.38 -3.22
CA LEU A 10 8.03 3.34 -3.35
C LEU A 10 7.60 4.78 -3.03
N LEU A 11 6.40 5.18 -3.48
CA LEU A 11 5.83 6.50 -3.21
C LEU A 11 5.59 6.74 -1.71
N LEU A 12 5.29 5.70 -0.93
CA LEU A 12 5.15 5.80 0.52
C LEU A 12 6.51 5.68 1.23
N LEU A 13 7.37 4.79 0.76
CA LEU A 13 8.65 4.50 1.39
C LEU A 13 9.60 5.70 1.33
N TRP A 14 9.66 6.39 0.19
CA TRP A 14 10.57 7.52 0.00
C TRP A 14 10.38 8.67 1.02
N PRO A 15 9.18 9.25 1.19
CA PRO A 15 8.96 10.28 2.21
C PRO A 15 9.15 9.74 3.63
N THR A 16 8.82 8.48 3.90
CA THR A 16 9.06 7.85 5.21
C THR A 16 10.54 7.78 5.55
N LEU A 17 11.40 7.37 4.60
CA LEU A 17 12.85 7.33 4.82
C LEU A 17 13.44 8.73 5.05
N TRP A 18 12.97 9.75 4.33
CA TRP A 18 13.37 11.14 4.56
C TRP A 18 12.94 11.64 5.94
N ALA A 19 11.70 11.35 6.35
CA ALA A 19 11.21 11.72 7.67
C ALA A 19 12.05 11.06 8.78
N LEU A 20 12.38 9.77 8.64
CA LEU A 20 13.25 9.06 9.58
C LEU A 20 14.63 9.67 9.64
N TRP A 21 15.23 9.96 8.48
CA TRP A 21 16.56 10.57 8.41
C TRP A 21 16.62 11.92 9.11
N ILE A 22 15.64 12.79 8.86
CA ILE A 22 15.55 14.10 9.49
C ILE A 22 15.30 13.97 10.99
N SER A 23 14.37 13.10 11.41
CA SER A 23 14.02 12.91 12.83
C SER A 23 15.15 12.33 13.67
N ALA A 24 16.06 11.59 13.05
CA ALA A 24 17.20 10.95 13.70
C ALA A 24 18.51 11.73 13.52
N GLU A 25 18.44 13.01 13.10
CA GLU A 25 19.60 13.87 12.88
C GLU A 25 20.68 13.22 11.98
N GLY A 26 20.23 12.48 10.97
CA GLY A 26 21.09 11.77 10.02
C GLY A 26 21.64 10.42 10.49
N LYS A 27 21.21 9.92 11.66
CA LYS A 27 21.60 8.60 12.19
C LYS A 27 20.39 7.77 12.64
N PRO A 28 19.52 7.35 11.71
CA PRO A 28 18.38 6.52 12.05
C PRO A 28 18.83 5.13 12.54
N ASP A 29 18.19 4.64 13.60
CA ASP A 29 18.38 3.27 14.09
C ASP A 29 17.93 2.26 13.01
N VAL A 30 18.79 1.29 12.72
CA VAL A 30 18.54 0.27 11.69
C VAL A 30 17.27 -0.53 11.98
N ALA A 31 16.99 -0.85 13.24
CA ALA A 31 15.78 -1.55 13.63
C ALA A 31 14.53 -0.71 13.32
N ILE A 32 14.57 0.60 13.58
CA ILE A 32 13.47 1.51 13.27
C ILE A 32 13.26 1.60 11.75
N VAL A 33 14.34 1.72 10.97
CA VAL A 33 14.26 1.73 9.51
C VAL A 33 13.59 0.46 8.99
N VAL A 34 14.01 -0.72 9.47
CA VAL A 34 13.41 -2.01 9.08
C VAL A 34 11.93 -2.07 9.42
N ILE A 35 11.54 -1.65 10.63
CA ILE A 35 10.13 -1.63 11.06
C ILE A 35 9.29 -0.77 10.11
N PHE A 36 9.76 0.43 9.77
CA PHE A 36 9.03 1.32 8.87
C PHE A 36 8.98 0.79 7.42
N VAL A 37 10.06 0.20 6.91
CA VAL A 37 10.04 -0.42 5.57
C VAL A 37 9.00 -1.53 5.52
N LEU A 38 9.01 -2.45 6.48
CA LEU A 38 8.04 -3.54 6.56
C LEU A 38 6.62 -3.00 6.75
N GLY A 39 6.44 -2.02 7.65
CA GLY A 39 5.16 -1.36 7.89
C GLY A 39 4.61 -0.71 6.62
N THR A 40 5.45 -0.09 5.79
CA THR A 40 5.04 0.54 4.53
C THR A 40 4.53 -0.47 3.51
N VAL A 41 5.23 -1.61 3.36
CA VAL A 41 4.82 -2.71 2.47
C VAL A 41 3.49 -3.32 2.93
N LEU A 42 3.36 -3.56 4.24
CA LEU A 42 2.15 -4.12 4.84
C LEU A 42 0.97 -3.15 4.70
N MET A 43 1.15 -1.88 5.08
CA MET A 43 0.11 -0.85 5.01
C MET A 43 -0.39 -0.65 3.57
N ARG A 44 0.50 -0.65 2.58
CA ARG A 44 0.08 -0.53 1.17
C ARG A 44 -0.73 -1.74 0.72
N SER A 45 -0.30 -2.94 1.11
CA SER A 45 -1.00 -4.18 0.76
C SER A 45 -2.38 -4.23 1.42
N ALA A 46 -2.45 -3.98 2.73
CA ALA A 46 -3.71 -3.93 3.48
C ALA A 46 -4.65 -2.84 2.96
N GLY A 47 -4.13 -1.63 2.72
CA GLY A 47 -4.91 -0.52 2.18
C GLY A 47 -5.51 -0.83 0.80
N CYS A 48 -4.79 -1.54 -0.07
CA CYS A 48 -5.36 -1.98 -1.35
C CYS A 48 -6.50 -2.99 -1.17
N VAL A 49 -6.35 -3.94 -0.24
CA VAL A 49 -7.39 -4.95 0.04
C VAL A 49 -8.63 -4.31 0.65
N ILE A 50 -8.45 -3.43 1.64
CA ILE A 50 -9.56 -2.71 2.28
C ILE A 50 -10.26 -1.80 1.27
N ASN A 51 -9.50 -1.09 0.42
CA ASN A 51 -10.08 -0.24 -0.62
C ASN A 51 -10.88 -1.05 -1.64
N ASP A 52 -10.34 -2.18 -2.12
CA ASP A 52 -11.06 -3.05 -3.05
C ASP A 52 -12.30 -3.69 -2.39
N TYR A 53 -12.28 -3.93 -1.08
CA TYR A 53 -13.44 -4.43 -0.32
C TYR A 53 -14.51 -3.36 -0.15
N ALA A 54 -14.13 -2.15 0.25
CA ALA A 54 -15.05 -1.02 0.42
C ALA A 54 -15.66 -0.58 -0.91
N ASP A 55 -14.86 -0.56 -1.98
CA ASP A 55 -15.29 -0.11 -3.30
C ASP A 55 -16.01 -1.21 -4.11
N ARG A 56 -16.17 -2.44 -3.59
CA ARG A 56 -16.64 -3.60 -4.37
C ARG A 56 -17.97 -3.37 -5.11
N ASP A 57 -18.89 -2.62 -4.50
CA ASP A 57 -20.23 -2.39 -5.06
C ASP A 57 -20.22 -1.22 -6.05
N PHE A 58 -19.32 -0.25 -5.85
CA PHE A 58 -19.12 0.86 -6.78
C PHE A 58 -18.29 0.45 -8.00
N ASP A 59 -17.21 -0.29 -7.79
CA ASP A 59 -16.27 -0.75 -8.84
C ASP A 59 -16.96 -1.60 -9.90
N ARG A 60 -18.06 -2.30 -9.57
CA ARG A 60 -18.91 -3.04 -10.55
C ARG A 60 -19.51 -2.15 -11.63
N HIS A 61 -19.75 -0.88 -11.33
CA HIS A 61 -20.41 0.08 -12.23
C HIS A 61 -19.41 0.91 -13.05
N VAL A 62 -18.10 0.72 -12.84
CA VAL A 62 -17.04 1.49 -13.48
C VAL A 62 -16.31 0.62 -14.49
N GLU A 63 -16.33 1.02 -15.77
CA GLU A 63 -15.71 0.27 -16.89
C GLU A 63 -14.25 -0.14 -16.63
N ARG A 64 -13.48 0.70 -15.94
CA ARG A 64 -12.07 0.43 -15.62
C ARG A 64 -11.88 -0.60 -14.50
N THR A 65 -12.79 -0.69 -13.53
CA THR A 65 -12.59 -1.45 -12.28
C THR A 65 -13.56 -2.61 -12.09
N LYS A 66 -14.54 -2.78 -12.98
CA LYS A 66 -15.52 -3.89 -12.98
C LYS A 66 -14.89 -5.29 -12.98
N HIS A 67 -13.67 -5.43 -13.49
CA HIS A 67 -12.95 -6.71 -13.55
C HIS A 67 -12.08 -7.01 -12.32
N ARG A 68 -12.08 -6.15 -11.29
CA ARG A 68 -11.34 -6.45 -10.06
C ARG A 68 -11.92 -7.70 -9.38
N PRO A 69 -11.10 -8.55 -8.74
CA PRO A 69 -11.56 -9.86 -8.22
C PRO A 69 -12.74 -9.76 -7.23
N LEU A 70 -12.72 -8.76 -6.33
CA LEU A 70 -13.79 -8.52 -5.35
C LEU A 70 -15.06 -7.94 -6.00
N ALA A 71 -14.91 -7.02 -6.96
CA ALA A 71 -16.04 -6.46 -7.71
C ALA A 71 -16.70 -7.52 -8.62
N ALA A 72 -15.91 -8.37 -9.27
CA ALA A 72 -16.37 -9.44 -10.16
C ALA A 72 -16.90 -10.68 -9.40
N GLY A 73 -16.85 -10.70 -8.07
CA GLY A 73 -17.31 -11.84 -7.25
C GLY A 73 -16.46 -13.11 -7.37
N LEU A 74 -15.22 -12.98 -7.88
CA LEU A 74 -14.28 -14.10 -8.03
C LEU A 74 -13.64 -14.51 -6.70
N VAL A 75 -13.65 -13.61 -5.71
CA VAL A 75 -13.11 -13.80 -4.37
C VAL A 75 -14.03 -13.04 -3.40
N THR A 76 -14.26 -13.59 -2.20
CA THR A 76 -15.08 -12.99 -1.14
C THR A 76 -14.23 -12.38 -0.05
#